data_AF-A0A7W1V1Q7-F1
#
_entry.id   AF-A0A7W1V1Q7-F1
#
_cell.length_a   1.000
_cell.length_b   1.000
_cell.length_c   1.000
_cell.angle_alpha   90.00
_cell.angle_beta   90.00
_cell.angle_gamma   90.00
#
_symmetry.space_group_name_H-M   'P 1'
#
loop_
_entity.id
_entity.type
_entity.pdbx_description
1 polymer ?
#
loop_
_entity_poly.entity_id
_entity_poly.type
_entity_poly.pdbx_seq_one_letter_code
_entity_poly.pdbx_strand_id
1 'polypeptide(L)'
;MLEKLEIEYEKAILIGLITQNQDEEKAREYLDELEFLTYTAGGEVIKRFIQKMQKPNPKTFIGTGKLDEVRAYVEANDIGTVIFDDELSPAQQKNIEKILNCKIIDRTNLILDIFAQRAQTSYASTQVELAQYEYLLPRLAGMWTHLERQRGGIGMRGPGETEIETDRRIVRDRISLLKEKLKTIDKQMAIQRGNRGALVRVALVGYTNVGKSTLMNVISKSEVFAENKLFATLDTTVRKVVIGNLPFLLTDTVGFIRKLPTQLVESFKSTLDEVREADLLLHVVDISHPNFEDHIASVHQTLDEIGGKDKPMLM
;
A
#
# COMPACT_ATOMS: atom_id res chain seq x y z
N MET A 1 15.93 -4.42 34.48
CA MET A 1 14.47 -4.61 34.35
C MET A 1 14.11 -3.93 33.05
N LEU A 2 14.07 -4.69 31.95
CA LEU A 2 13.74 -4.15 30.63
C LEU A 2 12.26 -3.81 30.68
N GLU A 3 11.95 -2.50 30.70
CA GLU A 3 10.58 -2.03 30.47
C GLU A 3 10.13 -2.63 29.14
N LYS A 4 9.06 -3.43 29.18
CA LYS A 4 8.33 -3.76 27.97
C LYS A 4 7.84 -2.43 27.43
N LEU A 5 8.41 -1.99 26.31
CA LEU A 5 7.78 -0.97 25.48
C LEU A 5 6.40 -1.53 25.11
N GLU A 6 5.37 -1.14 25.87
CA GLU A 6 4.00 -1.29 25.44
C GLU A 6 3.87 -0.44 24.19
N ILE A 7 3.91 -1.10 23.04
CA ILE A 7 3.52 -0.48 21.78
C ILE A 7 2.03 -0.22 21.96
N GLU A 8 1.65 1.02 22.29
CA GLU A 8 0.24 1.43 22.29
C GLU A 8 -0.25 1.36 20.85
N TYR A 9 -0.98 0.28 20.54
CA TYR A 9 -1.62 0.12 19.25
C TYR A 9 -2.74 1.16 19.11
N GLU A 10 -2.79 1.83 17.97
CA GLU A 10 -3.86 2.78 17.69
C GLU A 10 -5.17 2.01 17.51
N LYS A 11 -6.14 2.27 18.38
CA LYS A 11 -7.47 1.65 18.34
C LYS A 11 -8.18 2.03 17.04
N ALA A 12 -8.56 1.02 16.27
CA ALA A 12 -9.13 1.18 14.95
C ALA A 12 -10.47 0.46 14.76
N ILE A 13 -11.31 1.02 13.89
CA ILE A 13 -12.50 0.37 13.34
C ILE A 13 -12.28 0.09 11.87
N LEU A 14 -12.75 -1.06 11.39
CA LEU A 14 -12.80 -1.35 9.97
C LEU A 14 -14.21 -1.15 9.40
N ILE A 15 -14.29 -0.59 8.20
CA ILE A 15 -15.53 -0.39 7.46
C ILE A 15 -15.42 -1.03 6.07
N GLY A 16 -16.34 -1.97 5.80
CA GLY A 16 -16.46 -2.65 4.52
C GLY A 16 -17.86 -2.50 3.92
N LEU A 17 -17.94 -2.65 2.59
CA LEU A 17 -19.20 -2.68 1.86
C LEU A 17 -19.43 -4.06 1.24
N ILE A 18 -20.68 -4.50 1.24
CA ILE A 18 -21.14 -5.62 0.41
C ILE A 18 -21.85 -5.01 -0.80
N THR A 19 -21.32 -5.25 -1.99
CA THR A 19 -21.85 -4.74 -3.26
C THR A 19 -22.41 -5.87 -4.13
N GLN A 20 -22.99 -5.57 -5.30
CA GLN A 20 -23.49 -6.62 -6.20
C GLN A 20 -22.39 -7.56 -6.73
N ASN A 21 -21.15 -7.10 -6.77
CA ASN A 21 -20.00 -7.86 -7.27
C ASN A 21 -19.17 -8.45 -6.13
N GLN A 22 -19.56 -8.23 -4.87
CA GLN A 22 -18.82 -8.61 -3.69
C GLN A 22 -19.80 -9.19 -2.67
N ASP A 23 -19.89 -10.52 -2.66
CA ASP A 23 -20.73 -11.25 -1.72
C ASP A 23 -20.18 -11.14 -0.28
N GLU A 24 -20.99 -11.57 0.68
CA GLU A 24 -20.68 -11.45 2.10
C GLU A 24 -19.39 -12.18 2.51
N GLU A 25 -19.12 -13.33 1.89
CA GLU A 25 -17.90 -14.10 2.12
C GLU A 25 -16.65 -13.31 1.69
N LYS A 26 -16.66 -12.78 0.47
CA LYS A 26 -15.60 -11.90 -0.04
C LYS A 26 -15.43 -10.64 0.83
N ALA A 27 -16.52 -10.03 1.28
CA ALA A 27 -16.42 -8.87 2.17
C ALA A 27 -15.77 -9.20 3.53
N ARG A 28 -15.98 -10.40 4.07
CA ARG A 28 -15.36 -10.83 5.32
C ARG A 28 -13.86 -11.05 5.14
N GLU A 29 -13.46 -11.79 4.11
CA GLU A 29 -12.05 -11.95 3.75
C GLU A 29 -11.37 -10.62 3.50
N TYR A 30 -12.12 -9.69 2.91
CA TYR A 30 -11.59 -8.39 2.64
C TYR A 30 -11.25 -7.63 3.91
N LEU A 31 -12.11 -7.75 4.91
CA LEU A 31 -11.86 -7.20 6.22
C LEU A 31 -10.82 -7.99 7.02
N ASP A 32 -10.68 -9.29 6.81
CA ASP A 32 -9.59 -10.09 7.42
C ASP A 32 -8.23 -9.62 6.91
N GLU A 33 -8.09 -9.40 5.61
CA GLU A 33 -6.86 -8.86 5.04
C GLU A 33 -6.62 -7.42 5.50
N LEU A 34 -7.67 -6.58 5.56
CA LEU A 34 -7.55 -5.22 6.05
C LEU A 34 -7.14 -5.17 7.53
N GLU A 35 -7.67 -6.07 8.35
CA GLU A 35 -7.26 -6.23 9.75
C GLU A 35 -5.78 -6.60 9.85
N PHE A 36 -5.31 -7.50 8.99
CA PHE A 36 -3.90 -7.87 8.95
C PHE A 36 -3.00 -6.71 8.46
N LEU A 37 -3.47 -5.88 7.53
CA LEU A 37 -2.81 -4.61 7.16
C LEU A 37 -2.75 -3.66 8.37
N THR A 38 -3.87 -3.48 9.08
CA THR A 38 -3.94 -2.60 10.26
C THR A 38 -2.99 -3.06 11.35
N TYR A 39 -2.96 -4.37 11.64
CA TYR A 39 -2.01 -4.96 12.59
C TYR A 39 -0.56 -4.72 12.15
N THR A 40 -0.27 -4.90 10.86
CA THR A 40 1.07 -4.65 10.29
C THR A 40 1.50 -3.20 10.43
N ALA A 41 0.56 -2.25 10.35
CA ALA A 41 0.81 -0.81 10.52
C ALA A 41 0.94 -0.36 11.99
N GLY A 42 0.63 -1.23 12.95
CA GLY A 42 0.64 -0.91 14.39
C GLY A 42 -0.71 -0.46 14.95
N GLY A 43 -1.83 -0.80 14.31
CA GLY A 43 -3.18 -0.60 14.84
C GLY A 43 -3.82 -1.86 15.41
N GLU A 44 -4.78 -1.70 16.32
CA GLU A 44 -5.59 -2.78 16.89
C GLU A 44 -7.05 -2.62 16.46
N VAL A 45 -7.61 -3.63 15.80
CA VAL A 45 -9.00 -3.59 15.33
C VAL A 45 -9.94 -4.02 16.44
N ILE A 46 -10.78 -3.10 16.90
CA ILE A 46 -11.76 -3.37 17.96
C ILE A 46 -13.07 -3.89 17.38
N LYS A 47 -13.48 -3.35 16.23
CA LYS A 47 -14.76 -3.68 15.62
C LYS A 47 -14.73 -3.53 14.11
N ARG A 48 -15.54 -4.36 13.46
CA ARG A 48 -15.79 -4.33 12.03
C ARG A 48 -17.24 -3.94 11.76
N PHE A 49 -17.46 -2.99 10.86
CA PHE A 49 -18.78 -2.61 10.37
C PHE A 49 -18.89 -2.97 8.90
N ILE A 50 -20.01 -3.61 8.57
CA ILE A 50 -20.33 -3.98 7.20
C ILE A 50 -21.68 -3.37 6.84
N GLN A 51 -21.76 -2.77 5.65
CA GLN A 51 -23.02 -2.30 5.11
C GLN A 51 -23.27 -2.86 3.71
N LYS A 52 -24.45 -3.45 3.54
CA LYS A 52 -24.93 -3.90 2.22
C LYS A 52 -25.52 -2.73 1.46
N MET A 53 -24.93 -2.40 0.31
CA MET A 53 -25.38 -1.31 -0.57
C MET A 53 -25.07 -1.66 -2.03
N GLN A 54 -25.96 -1.28 -2.97
CA GLN A 54 -25.69 -1.53 -4.39
C GLN A 54 -24.49 -0.74 -4.91
N LYS A 55 -24.33 0.51 -4.46
CA LYS A 55 -23.21 1.40 -4.80
C LYS A 55 -22.81 2.22 -3.57
N PRO A 56 -21.52 2.57 -3.40
CA PRO A 56 -21.07 3.46 -2.34
C PRO A 56 -21.76 4.82 -2.41
N ASN A 57 -22.05 5.42 -1.25
CA ASN A 57 -22.61 6.76 -1.20
C ASN A 57 -21.56 7.79 -1.67
N PRO A 58 -21.85 8.64 -2.66
CA PRO A 58 -20.90 9.63 -3.17
C PRO A 58 -20.46 10.66 -2.11
N LYS A 59 -21.23 10.86 -1.03
CA LYS A 59 -20.90 11.84 0.01
C LYS A 59 -20.12 11.25 1.18
N THR A 60 -20.47 10.05 1.63
CA THR A 60 -20.01 9.48 2.92
C THR A 60 -19.54 8.04 2.81
N PHE A 61 -19.50 7.47 1.60
CA PHE A 61 -19.17 6.07 1.30
C PHE A 61 -20.20 5.05 1.84
N ILE A 62 -20.52 5.13 3.14
CA ILE A 62 -21.59 4.42 3.83
C ILE A 62 -22.87 5.27 3.94
N GLY A 63 -24.00 4.64 4.27
CA GLY A 63 -25.26 5.31 4.54
C GLY A 63 -25.24 6.10 5.85
N THR A 64 -26.07 7.15 5.95
CA THR A 64 -26.12 8.05 7.11
C THR A 64 -26.43 7.31 8.41
N GLY A 65 -27.41 6.40 8.42
CA GLY A 65 -27.73 5.63 9.63
C GLY A 65 -26.59 4.74 10.13
N LYS A 66 -25.79 4.17 9.21
CA LYS A 66 -24.59 3.39 9.59
C LYS A 66 -23.48 4.31 10.08
N LEU A 67 -23.34 5.49 9.49
CA LEU A 67 -22.38 6.50 9.93
C LEU A 67 -22.69 6.99 11.35
N ASP A 68 -23.97 7.19 11.69
CA ASP A 68 -24.39 7.54 13.05
C ASP A 68 -24.10 6.42 14.06
N GLU A 69 -24.30 5.15 13.66
CA GLU A 69 -23.94 3.98 14.46
C GLU A 69 -22.42 3.91 14.72
N VAL A 70 -21.60 4.15 13.68
CA VAL A 70 -20.15 4.22 13.80
C VAL A 70 -19.74 5.37 14.72
N ARG A 71 -20.34 6.56 14.56
CA ARG A 71 -20.07 7.72 15.41
C ARG A 71 -20.33 7.43 16.88
N ALA A 72 -21.49 6.86 17.21
CA ALA A 72 -21.83 6.49 18.57
C ALA A 72 -20.84 5.46 19.15
N TYR A 73 -20.34 4.54 18.33
CA TYR A 73 -19.35 3.56 18.75
C TYR A 73 -17.96 4.17 18.95
N VAL A 74 -17.54 5.10 18.09
CA VAL A 74 -16.28 5.85 18.21
C VAL A 74 -16.26 6.65 19.50
N GLU A 75 -17.33 7.42 19.78
CA GLU A 75 -17.45 8.23 20.98
C GLU A 75 -17.49 7.37 22.26
N ALA A 76 -18.15 6.21 22.23
CA ALA A 76 -18.28 5.35 23.39
C ALA A 76 -17.00 4.56 23.75
N ASN A 77 -16.14 4.27 22.77
CA ASN A 77 -14.96 3.41 22.95
C ASN A 77 -13.62 4.15 22.79
N ASP A 78 -13.67 5.48 22.61
CA ASP A 78 -12.51 6.36 22.41
C ASP A 78 -11.57 5.86 21.30
N ILE A 79 -12.13 5.77 20.10
CA ILE A 79 -11.46 5.19 18.93
C ILE A 79 -10.80 6.31 18.13
N GLY A 80 -9.48 6.24 17.95
CA GLY A 80 -8.71 7.27 17.26
C GLY A 80 -8.80 7.22 15.74
N THR A 81 -8.96 6.02 15.18
CA THR A 81 -8.86 5.79 13.73
C THR A 81 -10.01 4.95 13.17
N VAL A 82 -10.51 5.35 12.00
CA VAL A 82 -11.48 4.57 11.22
C VAL A 82 -10.89 4.28 9.84
N ILE A 83 -10.87 3.00 9.47
CA ILE A 83 -10.21 2.48 8.28
C ILE A 83 -11.26 1.93 7.31
N PHE A 84 -11.21 2.37 6.05
CA PHE A 84 -12.08 1.91 4.98
C PHE A 84 -11.35 0.95 4.04
N ASP A 85 -11.99 -0.17 3.62
CA ASP A 85 -11.38 -1.15 2.70
C ASP A 85 -11.20 -0.62 1.26
N ASP A 86 -11.94 0.41 0.87
CA ASP A 86 -11.83 1.02 -0.46
C ASP A 86 -11.25 2.43 -0.39
N GLU A 87 -10.62 2.85 -1.48
CA GLU A 87 -10.14 4.21 -1.63
C GLU A 87 -11.30 5.21 -1.56
N LEU A 88 -11.15 6.22 -0.70
CA LEU A 88 -12.14 7.27 -0.53
C LEU A 88 -11.81 8.44 -1.44
N SER A 89 -12.79 9.05 -2.08
CA SER A 89 -12.57 10.35 -2.74
C SER A 89 -12.22 11.44 -1.70
N PRO A 90 -11.46 12.49 -2.08
CA PRO A 90 -11.13 13.59 -1.17
C PRO A 90 -12.36 14.23 -0.50
N ALA A 91 -13.48 14.30 -1.23
CA ALA A 91 -14.74 14.83 -0.71
C ALA A 91 -15.38 13.89 0.32
N GLN A 92 -15.36 12.58 0.08
CA GLN A 92 -15.88 11.59 1.03
C GLN A 92 -15.09 11.62 2.32
N GLN A 93 -13.75 11.54 2.25
CA GLN A 93 -12.88 11.56 3.42
C GLN A 93 -13.14 12.80 4.29
N LYS A 94 -13.18 13.99 3.68
CA LYS A 94 -13.47 15.25 4.38
C LYS A 94 -14.84 15.26 5.05
N ASN A 95 -15.88 14.73 4.39
CA ASN A 95 -17.22 14.71 4.97
C ASN A 95 -17.30 13.74 6.16
N ILE A 96 -16.66 12.57 6.04
CA ILE A 96 -16.64 11.56 7.09
C ILE A 96 -15.85 12.07 8.30
N GLU A 97 -14.67 12.66 8.07
CA GLU A 97 -13.82 13.25 9.12
C GLU A 97 -14.56 14.32 9.92
N LYS A 98 -15.34 15.18 9.24
CA LYS A 98 -16.20 16.17 9.90
C LYS A 98 -17.31 15.58 10.76
N ILE A 99 -17.82 14.41 10.41
CA ILE A 99 -18.95 13.76 11.10
C ILE A 99 -18.46 12.90 12.27
N LEU A 100 -17.34 12.18 12.08
CA LEU A 100 -16.79 11.25 13.06
C LEU A 100 -15.76 11.88 13.99
N ASN A 101 -15.20 13.05 13.64
CA ASN A 101 -14.19 13.78 14.43
C ASN A 101 -12.99 12.92 14.85
N CYS A 102 -12.58 11.99 13.99
CA CYS A 102 -11.45 11.07 14.19
C CYS A 102 -10.67 10.92 12.87
N LYS A 103 -9.48 10.31 12.96
CA LYS A 103 -8.61 10.12 11.81
C LYS A 103 -9.22 9.09 10.84
N ILE A 104 -9.42 9.50 9.59
CA ILE A 104 -9.97 8.65 8.54
C ILE A 104 -8.85 8.19 7.61
N ILE A 105 -8.65 6.88 7.55
CA ILE A 105 -7.66 6.21 6.71
C ILE A 105 -8.43 5.33 5.70
N ASP A 106 -7.98 5.32 4.45
CA ASP A 106 -8.43 4.34 3.48
C ASP A 106 -7.34 3.28 3.23
N ARG A 107 -7.72 2.20 2.54
CA ARG A 107 -6.79 1.11 2.22
C ARG A 107 -5.52 1.60 1.51
N THR A 108 -5.64 2.56 0.60
CA THR A 108 -4.50 3.11 -0.14
C THR A 108 -3.50 3.77 0.80
N ASN A 109 -3.98 4.63 1.70
CA ASN A 109 -3.13 5.32 2.67
C ASN A 109 -2.50 4.32 3.67
N LEU A 110 -3.27 3.33 4.13
CA LEU A 110 -2.76 2.29 5.03
C LEU A 110 -1.60 1.50 4.38
N ILE A 111 -1.74 1.13 3.11
CA ILE A 111 -0.67 0.43 2.37
C ILE A 111 0.56 1.32 2.22
N LEU A 112 0.38 2.61 1.89
CA LEU A 112 1.48 3.58 1.79
C LEU A 112 2.23 3.74 3.12
N ASP A 113 1.50 3.79 4.24
CA ASP A 113 2.10 3.89 5.58
C ASP A 113 2.92 2.65 5.94
N ILE A 114 2.40 1.46 5.65
CA ILE A 114 3.15 0.20 5.85
C ILE A 114 4.43 0.21 5.01
N PHE A 115 4.34 0.64 3.75
CA PHE A 115 5.53 0.73 2.91
C PHE A 115 6.53 1.78 3.41
N ALA A 116 6.08 2.89 3.95
CA ALA A 116 6.95 3.91 4.51
C ALA A 116 7.73 3.38 5.72
N GLN A 117 7.09 2.56 6.56
CA GLN A 117 7.75 1.88 7.68
C GLN A 117 8.75 0.81 7.23
N ARG A 118 8.57 0.22 6.04
CA ARG A 118 9.40 -0.88 5.51
C ARG A 118 10.49 -0.44 4.55
N ALA A 119 10.42 0.77 4.01
CA ALA A 119 11.39 1.29 3.07
C ALA A 119 12.76 1.54 3.72
N GLN A 120 13.69 0.60 3.54
CA GLN A 120 15.04 0.71 4.11
C GLN A 120 16.02 1.37 3.14
N THR A 121 15.87 1.14 1.84
CA THR A 121 16.74 1.76 0.84
C THR A 121 16.32 3.19 0.54
N SER A 122 17.30 4.03 0.17
CA SER A 122 17.00 5.38 -0.35
C SER A 122 16.10 5.33 -1.58
N TYR A 123 16.10 4.22 -2.32
CA TYR A 123 15.26 4.05 -3.48
C TYR A 123 13.80 3.85 -3.09
N ALA A 124 13.50 2.79 -2.35
CA ALA A 124 12.16 2.51 -1.85
C ALA A 124 11.59 3.69 -1.04
N SER A 125 12.42 4.33 -0.20
CA SER A 125 11.99 5.49 0.58
C SER A 125 11.58 6.67 -0.30
N THR A 126 12.35 6.99 -1.34
CA THR A 126 12.02 8.07 -2.28
C THR A 126 10.75 7.75 -3.08
N GLN A 127 10.53 6.48 -3.43
CA GLN A 127 9.34 6.03 -4.15
C GLN A 127 8.08 6.11 -3.31
N VAL A 128 8.13 5.60 -2.08
CA VAL A 128 6.98 5.66 -1.17
C VAL A 128 6.64 7.10 -0.82
N GLU A 129 7.66 7.94 -0.57
CA GLU A 129 7.47 9.38 -0.33
C GLU A 129 6.79 10.06 -1.53
N LEU A 130 7.20 9.73 -2.77
CA LEU A 130 6.56 10.25 -3.97
C LEU A 130 5.08 9.85 -4.03
N ALA A 131 4.78 8.57 -3.82
CA ALA A 131 3.41 8.06 -3.86
C ALA A 131 2.52 8.68 -2.76
N GLN A 132 3.07 8.91 -1.56
CA GLN A 132 2.38 9.62 -0.48
C GLN A 132 2.04 11.07 -0.87
N TYR A 133 2.98 11.81 -1.47
CA TYR A 133 2.69 13.17 -1.92
C TYR A 133 1.69 13.23 -3.08
N GLU A 134 1.74 12.29 -4.02
CA GLU A 134 0.78 12.20 -5.11
C GLU A 134 -0.63 11.86 -4.62
N TYR A 135 -0.74 10.99 -3.61
CA TYR A 135 -2.01 10.68 -2.93
C TYR A 135 -2.53 11.87 -2.12
N LEU A 136 -1.65 12.62 -1.44
CA LEU A 136 -2.01 13.76 -0.60
C LEU A 136 -2.41 15.00 -1.41
N LEU A 137 -1.77 15.25 -2.55
CA LEU A 137 -1.98 16.46 -3.38
C LEU A 137 -3.47 16.77 -3.68
N PRO A 138 -4.31 15.83 -4.14
CA PRO A 138 -5.74 16.08 -4.37
C PRO A 138 -6.54 16.28 -3.07
N ARG A 139 -6.00 15.92 -1.91
CA ARG A 139 -6.67 15.94 -0.60
C ARG A 139 -6.39 17.21 0.22
N LEU A 140 -5.28 17.91 -0.06
CA LEU A 140 -4.89 19.15 0.63
C LEU A 140 -5.91 20.28 0.54
N ALA A 141 -6.62 20.40 -0.59
CA ALA A 141 -7.65 21.41 -0.79
C ALA A 141 -8.82 21.29 0.23
N GLY A 142 -8.98 20.11 0.83
CA GLY A 142 -10.04 19.82 1.78
C GLY A 142 -9.76 20.28 3.22
N MET A 143 -8.51 20.19 3.67
CA MET A 143 -8.12 20.36 5.08
C MET A 143 -8.15 21.84 5.53
N TRP A 144 -7.90 22.77 4.61
CA TRP A 144 -7.66 24.19 4.94
C TRP A 144 -8.92 25.06 5.10
N THR A 145 -10.11 24.58 4.73
CA THR A 145 -11.36 25.36 4.91
C THR A 145 -11.69 25.68 6.39
N HIS A 146 -11.01 25.02 7.34
CA HIS A 146 -11.14 25.28 8.78
C HIS A 146 -10.25 26.44 9.27
N LEU A 147 -9.12 26.69 8.61
CA LEU A 147 -8.17 27.77 8.97
C LEU A 147 -8.62 29.14 8.46
N GLU A 148 -9.20 29.22 7.26
CA GLU A 148 -9.73 30.48 6.69
C GLU A 148 -10.88 31.08 7.53
N ARG A 149 -11.69 30.24 8.18
CA ARG A 149 -12.83 30.70 9.00
C ARG A 149 -12.42 31.22 10.38
N GLN A 150 -11.27 30.79 10.90
CA GLN A 150 -10.77 31.26 12.20
C GLN A 150 -10.03 32.60 12.10
N ARG A 151 -9.53 32.96 10.90
CA ARG A 151 -8.88 34.25 10.61
C ARG A 151 -9.82 35.24 9.90
N GLY A 152 -11.07 35.32 10.34
CA GLY A 152 -11.99 36.38 9.92
C GLY A 152 -11.49 37.74 10.40
N GLY A 153 -10.83 38.51 9.53
CA GLY A 153 -10.37 39.85 9.88
C GLY A 153 -9.72 40.61 8.71
N ILE A 154 -10.54 41.42 8.02
CA ILE A 154 -10.23 42.63 7.24
C ILE A 154 -8.73 42.97 7.14
N GLY A 155 -8.14 42.87 5.94
CA GLY A 155 -6.98 43.70 5.59
C GLY A 155 -5.68 43.04 5.12
N MET A 156 -5.66 41.82 4.59
CA MET A 156 -4.47 41.30 3.88
C MET A 156 -4.57 41.60 2.38
N ARG A 157 -4.33 42.86 1.99
CA ARG A 157 -3.94 43.21 0.61
C ARG A 157 -2.41 43.10 0.52
N GLY A 158 -1.95 41.89 0.23
CA GLY A 158 -0.57 41.48 -0.05
C GLY A 158 -0.59 40.17 -0.86
N PRO A 159 0.50 39.80 -1.56
CA PRO A 159 0.47 39.34 -2.97
C PRO A 159 -0.49 38.15 -3.18
N GLY A 160 -1.23 38.19 -4.29
CA GLY A 160 -2.51 37.50 -4.52
C GLY A 160 -2.49 35.98 -4.69
N GLU A 161 -1.61 35.27 -4.01
CA GLU A 161 -1.57 33.81 -3.95
C GLU A 161 -2.19 33.35 -2.63
N THR A 162 -3.16 32.44 -2.68
CA THR A 162 -3.77 31.89 -1.46
C THR A 162 -2.78 30.97 -0.72
N GLU A 163 -2.87 30.87 0.62
CA GLU A 163 -2.03 29.94 1.40
C GLU A 163 -2.16 28.49 0.87
N ILE A 164 -3.36 28.12 0.38
CA ILE A 164 -3.64 26.82 -0.27
C ILE A 164 -2.83 26.64 -1.57
N GLU A 165 -2.71 27.68 -2.39
CA GLU A 165 -1.90 27.60 -3.61
C GLU A 165 -0.41 27.49 -3.29
N THR A 166 0.04 28.18 -2.24
CA THR A 166 1.43 28.09 -1.76
C THR A 166 1.76 26.66 -1.30
N ASP A 167 0.91 26.04 -0.49
CA ASP A 167 1.11 24.66 -0.03
C ASP A 167 1.05 23.65 -1.19
N ARG A 168 0.10 23.81 -2.11
CA ARG A 168 0.03 22.98 -3.32
C ARG A 168 1.28 23.13 -4.17
N ARG A 169 1.85 24.34 -4.26
CA ARG A 169 3.10 24.58 -4.96
C ARG A 169 4.25 23.84 -4.27
N ILE A 170 4.38 23.96 -2.95
CA ILE A 170 5.41 23.24 -2.18
C ILE A 170 5.33 21.72 -2.43
N VAL A 171 4.13 21.14 -2.38
CA VAL A 171 3.95 19.70 -2.63
C VAL A 171 4.27 19.33 -4.08
N ARG A 172 3.89 20.15 -5.07
CA ARG A 172 4.26 19.92 -6.48
C ARG A 172 5.75 20.02 -6.73
N ASP A 173 6.42 20.97 -6.07
CA ASP A 173 7.86 21.14 -6.16
C ASP A 173 8.57 19.92 -5.55
N ARG A 174 8.04 19.41 -4.42
CA ARG A 174 8.54 18.19 -3.80
C ARG A 174 8.35 16.96 -4.69
N ILE A 175 7.17 16.78 -5.28
CA ILE A 175 6.91 15.73 -6.29
C ILE A 175 7.91 15.81 -7.43
N SER A 176 8.14 17.01 -7.98
CA SER A 176 9.06 17.22 -9.10
C SER A 176 10.50 16.86 -8.72
N LEU A 177 10.95 17.28 -7.53
CA LEU A 177 12.26 16.94 -6.99
C LEU A 177 12.44 15.42 -6.80
N LEU A 178 11.44 14.75 -6.22
CA LEU A 178 11.47 13.29 -6.00
C LEU A 178 11.50 12.53 -7.33
N LYS A 179 10.74 12.98 -8.35
CA LYS A 179 10.79 12.40 -9.71
C LYS A 179 12.17 12.53 -10.34
N GLU A 180 12.83 13.68 -10.24
CA GLU A 180 14.20 13.86 -10.76
C GLU A 180 15.23 13.01 -9.99
N LYS A 181 15.07 12.88 -8.67
CA LYS A 181 15.90 12.00 -7.85
C LYS A 181 15.74 10.54 -8.27
N LEU A 182 14.51 10.06 -8.48
CA LEU A 182 14.25 8.70 -8.96
C LEU A 182 14.88 8.45 -10.33
N LYS A 183 14.76 9.38 -11.30
CA LYS A 183 15.43 9.25 -12.60
C LYS A 183 16.94 9.04 -12.48
N THR A 184 17.57 9.67 -11.49
CA THR A 184 19.01 9.53 -11.25
C THR A 184 19.34 8.16 -10.66
N ILE A 185 18.54 7.68 -9.70
CA ILE A 185 18.73 6.37 -9.09
C ILE A 185 18.44 5.25 -10.10
N ASP A 186 17.41 5.39 -10.94
CA ASP A 186 17.07 4.42 -11.99
C ASP A 186 18.21 4.23 -12.98
N LYS A 187 18.88 5.32 -13.38
CA LYS A 187 20.09 5.24 -14.23
C LYS A 187 21.21 4.46 -13.56
N GLN A 188 21.43 4.65 -12.26
CA GLN A 188 22.45 3.90 -11.51
C GLN A 188 22.09 2.42 -11.42
N MET A 189 20.83 2.09 -11.13
CA MET A 189 20.37 0.71 -11.05
C MET A 189 20.46 0.01 -12.42
N ALA A 190 20.12 0.69 -13.52
CA ALA A 190 20.26 0.15 -14.87
C ALA A 190 21.72 -0.23 -15.20
N ILE A 191 22.71 0.58 -14.80
CA ILE A 191 24.14 0.25 -14.96
C ILE A 191 24.51 -0.99 -14.14
N GLN A 192 24.03 -1.06 -12.89
CA GLN A 192 24.28 -2.23 -12.03
C GLN A 192 23.64 -3.50 -12.59
N ARG A 193 22.44 -3.40 -13.20
CA ARG A 193 21.77 -4.51 -13.90
C ARG A 193 22.52 -4.93 -15.17
N GLY A 194 23.02 -3.99 -15.95
CA GLY A 194 23.83 -4.26 -17.15
C GLY A 194 25.13 -5.00 -16.86
N ASN A 195 25.68 -4.86 -15.64
CA ASN A 195 26.87 -5.58 -15.18
C ASN A 195 26.59 -6.99 -14.64
N ARG A 196 25.32 -7.41 -14.54
CA ARG A 196 24.94 -8.78 -14.19
C ARG A 196 24.96 -9.60 -15.48
N GLY A 197 26.07 -10.30 -15.73
CA GLY A 197 26.35 -11.07 -16.95
C GLY A 197 25.29 -12.11 -17.35
N ALA A 198 25.62 -13.01 -18.29
CA ALA A 198 24.70 -13.96 -18.95
C ALA A 198 24.11 -15.09 -18.08
N LEU A 199 23.97 -14.89 -16.77
CA LEU A 199 23.33 -15.86 -15.87
C LEU A 199 21.81 -15.79 -16.00
N VAL A 200 21.17 -16.95 -15.93
CA VAL A 200 19.70 -17.08 -15.92
C VAL A 200 19.13 -16.33 -14.73
N ARG A 201 18.05 -15.57 -14.96
CA ARG A 201 17.37 -14.75 -13.96
C ARG A 201 16.00 -15.36 -13.63
N VAL A 202 15.78 -15.65 -12.37
CA VAL A 202 14.52 -16.20 -11.85
C VAL A 202 13.94 -15.23 -10.85
N ALA A 203 12.69 -14.82 -11.04
CA ALA A 203 11.98 -13.94 -10.10
C ALA A 203 10.87 -14.70 -9.38
N LEU A 204 10.86 -14.62 -8.05
CA LEU A 204 9.78 -15.13 -7.21
C LEU A 204 8.62 -14.15 -7.25
N VAL A 205 7.45 -14.58 -7.72
CA VAL A 205 6.21 -13.78 -7.74
C VAL A 205 5.12 -14.47 -6.92
N GLY A 206 4.16 -13.71 -6.43
CA GLY A 206 3.05 -14.26 -5.65
C GLY A 206 2.49 -13.26 -4.65
N TYR A 207 1.36 -13.61 -4.07
CA TYR A 207 0.66 -12.76 -3.10
C TYR A 207 1.54 -12.47 -1.86
N THR A 208 1.24 -11.41 -1.13
CA THR A 208 1.90 -11.14 0.15
C THR A 208 1.71 -12.32 1.11
N ASN A 209 2.73 -12.58 1.94
CA ASN A 209 2.72 -13.65 2.95
C ASN A 209 2.63 -15.11 2.45
N VAL A 210 2.74 -15.40 1.13
CA VAL A 210 2.76 -16.78 0.60
C VAL A 210 4.08 -17.55 0.83
N GLY A 211 5.03 -16.96 1.55
CA GLY A 211 6.31 -17.59 1.85
C GLY A 211 7.42 -17.41 0.81
N LYS A 212 7.35 -16.41 -0.09
CA LYS A 212 8.41 -16.12 -1.08
C LYS A 212 9.80 -15.95 -0.44
N SER A 213 9.90 -15.10 0.59
CA SER A 213 11.17 -14.84 1.28
C SER A 213 11.67 -16.08 2.04
N THR A 214 10.75 -16.88 2.61
CA THR A 214 11.08 -18.17 3.22
C THR A 214 11.65 -19.15 2.19
N LEU A 215 11.05 -19.25 1.00
CA LEU A 215 11.56 -20.08 -0.08
C LEU A 215 12.94 -19.60 -0.56
N MET A 216 13.11 -18.28 -0.70
CA MET A 216 14.40 -17.69 -1.04
C MET A 216 15.48 -18.09 -0.04
N ASN A 217 15.19 -18.04 1.26
CA ASN A 217 16.13 -18.43 2.33
C ASN A 217 16.59 -19.86 2.23
N VAL A 218 15.63 -20.77 2.07
CA VAL A 218 15.90 -22.20 1.99
C VAL A 218 16.77 -22.50 0.76
N ILE A 219 16.44 -21.90 -0.38
CA ILE A 219 17.16 -22.13 -1.64
C ILE A 219 18.56 -21.47 -1.62
N SER A 220 18.68 -20.27 -1.06
CA SER A 220 19.93 -19.51 -1.05
C SER A 220 20.83 -19.81 0.14
N LYS A 221 20.38 -20.64 1.11
CA LYS A 221 21.04 -20.88 2.41
C LYS A 221 21.40 -19.57 3.12
N SER A 222 20.50 -18.60 3.08
CA SER A 222 20.71 -17.28 3.69
C SER A 222 19.60 -16.92 4.67
N GLU A 223 19.88 -15.96 5.55
CA GLU A 223 18.93 -15.38 6.50
C GLU A 223 18.36 -14.07 5.92
N VAL A 224 17.45 -14.15 4.94
CA VAL A 224 16.55 -13.03 4.59
C VAL A 224 15.49 -12.94 5.67
N PHE A 225 15.15 -11.73 6.08
CA PHE A 225 14.15 -11.47 7.11
C PHE A 225 12.77 -11.92 6.61
N ALA A 226 12.20 -12.96 7.22
CA ALA A 226 10.86 -13.46 6.95
C ALA A 226 10.02 -13.33 8.22
N GLU A 227 9.07 -12.40 8.22
CA GLU A 227 8.07 -12.24 9.29
C GLU A 227 6.68 -12.53 8.74
N ASN A 228 5.78 -13.01 9.60
CA ASN A 228 4.36 -13.13 9.30
C ASN A 228 3.69 -11.74 9.37
N LYS A 229 4.04 -10.87 8.42
CA LYS A 229 3.52 -9.51 8.24
C LYS A 229 3.45 -9.18 6.75
N LEU A 230 2.50 -8.34 6.36
CA LEU A 230 2.38 -7.92 4.96
C LEU A 230 3.59 -7.06 4.56
N PHE A 231 4.00 -7.20 3.29
CA PHE A 231 5.12 -6.46 2.72
C PHE A 231 6.44 -6.60 3.49
N ALA A 232 6.70 -7.80 4.04
CA ALA A 232 7.98 -8.12 4.67
C ALA A 232 9.20 -7.81 3.77
N THR A 233 9.03 -7.92 2.45
CA THR A 233 10.03 -7.54 1.45
C THR A 233 9.50 -6.44 0.53
N LEU A 234 10.00 -5.22 0.73
CA LEU A 234 9.78 -4.08 -0.16
C LEU A 234 10.95 -3.88 -1.13
N ASP A 235 12.17 -4.11 -0.65
CA ASP A 235 13.37 -4.02 -1.45
C ASP A 235 13.63 -5.36 -2.18
N THR A 236 13.94 -5.29 -3.47
CA THR A 236 14.28 -6.49 -4.26
C THR A 236 15.62 -7.05 -3.79
N THR A 237 15.62 -8.31 -3.36
CA THR A 237 16.86 -8.99 -2.96
C THR A 237 17.27 -9.94 -4.07
N VAL A 238 18.48 -9.74 -4.62
CA VAL A 238 19.05 -10.62 -5.65
C VAL A 238 20.15 -11.47 -5.04
N ARG A 239 20.06 -12.80 -5.21
CA ARG A 239 21.07 -13.74 -4.75
C ARG A 239 21.51 -14.65 -5.88
N LYS A 240 22.81 -14.98 -5.89
CA LYS A 240 23.32 -16.04 -6.75
C LYS A 240 23.08 -17.37 -6.05
N VAL A 241 22.33 -18.24 -6.70
CA VAL A 241 22.04 -19.61 -6.25
C VAL A 241 22.73 -20.58 -7.20
N VAL A 242 23.19 -21.71 -6.68
CA VAL A 242 23.75 -22.80 -7.48
C VAL A 242 23.02 -24.08 -7.10
N ILE A 243 22.31 -24.67 -8.06
CA ILE A 243 21.67 -25.99 -7.92
C ILE A 243 22.42 -26.96 -8.83
N GLY A 244 23.03 -28.00 -8.24
CA GLY A 244 23.95 -28.87 -8.96
C GLY A 244 25.12 -28.06 -9.53
N ASN A 245 25.21 -27.97 -10.87
CA ASN A 245 26.23 -27.19 -11.59
C ASN A 245 25.66 -25.95 -12.31
N LEU A 246 24.39 -25.61 -12.11
CA LEU A 246 23.75 -24.47 -12.79
C LEU A 246 23.68 -23.25 -11.86
N PRO A 247 24.49 -22.20 -12.09
CA PRO A 247 24.35 -20.93 -11.40
C PRO A 247 23.25 -20.07 -12.01
N PHE A 248 22.37 -19.51 -11.18
CA PHE A 248 21.36 -18.55 -11.60
C PHE A 248 21.17 -17.45 -10.54
N LEU A 249 20.54 -16.36 -10.94
CA LEU A 249 20.15 -15.27 -10.05
C LEU A 249 18.71 -15.48 -9.63
N LEU A 250 18.48 -15.56 -8.31
CA LEU A 250 17.15 -15.60 -7.72
C LEU A 250 16.83 -14.24 -7.12
N THR A 251 15.71 -13.66 -7.53
CA THR A 251 15.22 -12.37 -7.05
C THR A 251 13.94 -12.57 -6.26
N ASP A 252 13.90 -12.08 -5.02
CA ASP A 252 12.66 -11.94 -4.25
C ASP A 252 12.02 -10.58 -4.57
N THR A 253 10.76 -10.60 -4.97
CA THR A 253 10.00 -9.40 -5.34
C THR A 253 9.02 -9.00 -4.25
N VAL A 254 8.53 -7.77 -4.35
CA VAL A 254 7.41 -7.31 -3.51
C VAL A 254 6.23 -8.25 -3.69
N GLY A 255 5.58 -8.62 -2.59
CA GLY A 255 4.35 -9.40 -2.65
C GLY A 255 3.20 -8.59 -3.21
N PHE A 256 2.43 -9.21 -4.10
CA PHE A 256 1.22 -8.60 -4.63
C PHE A 256 0.11 -8.60 -3.58
N ILE A 257 -0.75 -7.59 -3.63
CA ILE A 257 -1.96 -7.51 -2.84
C ILE A 257 -3.09 -7.01 -3.75
N ARG A 258 -4.34 -7.34 -3.42
CA ARG A 258 -5.49 -6.77 -4.11
C ARG A 258 -5.56 -5.25 -3.90
N LYS A 259 -6.19 -4.57 -4.86
CA LYS A 259 -6.40 -3.11 -4.84
C LYS A 259 -5.09 -2.37 -4.55
N LEU A 260 -3.98 -2.78 -5.17
CA LEU A 260 -2.71 -2.07 -5.04
C LEU A 260 -2.91 -0.63 -5.58
N PRO A 261 -2.49 0.41 -4.86
CA PRO A 261 -2.65 1.78 -5.33
C PRO A 261 -1.93 1.99 -6.67
N THR A 262 -2.60 2.64 -7.63
CA THR A 262 -2.04 2.87 -8.97
C THR A 262 -0.77 3.72 -8.93
N GLN A 263 -0.69 4.67 -7.99
CA GLN A 263 0.50 5.50 -7.73
C GLN A 263 1.71 4.63 -7.33
N LEU A 264 1.44 3.54 -6.59
CA LEU A 264 2.46 2.57 -6.23
C LEU A 264 2.82 1.65 -7.38
N VAL A 265 1.88 1.24 -8.25
CA VAL A 265 2.21 0.46 -9.47
C VAL A 265 3.21 1.24 -10.34
N GLU A 266 2.96 2.54 -10.56
CA GLU A 266 3.86 3.39 -11.34
C GLU A 266 5.23 3.57 -10.66
N SER A 267 5.24 3.61 -9.32
CA SER A 267 6.47 3.73 -8.55
C SER A 267 7.26 2.41 -8.54
N PHE A 268 6.61 1.26 -8.42
CA PHE A 268 7.25 -0.06 -8.44
C PHE A 268 7.70 -0.50 -9.83
N LYS A 269 7.51 0.29 -10.90
CA LYS A 269 7.89 -0.07 -12.28
C LYS A 269 9.30 -0.66 -12.38
N SER A 270 10.25 -0.14 -11.63
CA SER A 270 11.64 -0.59 -11.57
C SER A 270 11.88 -1.89 -10.78
N THR A 271 11.14 -2.11 -9.68
CA THR A 271 11.12 -3.39 -8.96
C THR A 271 10.41 -4.46 -9.79
N LEU A 272 9.44 -4.04 -10.61
CA LEU A 272 8.74 -4.85 -11.59
C LEU A 272 9.57 -5.04 -12.87
N ASP A 273 10.56 -4.18 -13.15
CA ASP A 273 11.52 -4.41 -14.23
C ASP A 273 12.34 -5.68 -13.97
N GLU A 274 12.59 -6.08 -12.71
CA GLU A 274 13.22 -7.38 -12.41
C GLU A 274 12.33 -8.56 -12.83
N VAL A 275 11.00 -8.41 -12.75
CA VAL A 275 10.04 -9.40 -13.28
C VAL A 275 10.08 -9.41 -14.81
N ARG A 276 10.21 -8.24 -15.45
CA ARG A 276 10.28 -8.10 -16.91
C ARG A 276 11.63 -8.56 -17.49
N GLU A 277 12.70 -8.39 -16.75
CA GLU A 277 14.05 -8.84 -17.11
C GLU A 277 14.30 -10.32 -16.74
N ALA A 278 13.43 -10.95 -15.94
CA ALA A 278 13.53 -12.35 -15.60
C ALA A 278 13.37 -13.26 -16.83
N ASP A 279 14.12 -14.35 -16.86
CA ASP A 279 13.98 -15.40 -17.86
C ASP A 279 12.87 -16.38 -17.49
N LEU A 280 12.61 -16.52 -16.18
CA LEU A 280 11.59 -17.40 -15.60
C LEU A 280 10.92 -16.73 -14.39
N LEU A 281 9.61 -16.82 -14.31
CA LEU A 281 8.83 -16.45 -13.12
C LEU A 281 8.50 -17.71 -12.32
N LEU A 282 8.81 -17.72 -11.03
CA LEU A 282 8.38 -18.74 -10.08
C LEU A 282 7.21 -18.19 -9.27
N HIS A 283 5.99 -18.64 -9.55
CA HIS A 283 4.78 -18.19 -8.88
C HIS A 283 4.52 -19.03 -7.63
N VAL A 284 4.83 -18.47 -6.46
CA VAL A 284 4.57 -19.13 -5.17
C VAL A 284 3.12 -18.88 -4.76
N VAL A 285 2.38 -19.95 -4.51
CA VAL A 285 0.96 -19.92 -4.10
C VAL A 285 0.79 -20.65 -2.77
N ASP A 286 0.04 -20.04 -1.86
CA ASP A 286 -0.37 -20.69 -0.61
C ASP A 286 -1.68 -21.45 -0.82
N ILE A 287 -1.58 -22.78 -0.94
CA ILE A 287 -2.73 -23.69 -1.11
C ILE A 287 -3.56 -23.89 0.15
N SER A 288 -3.07 -23.45 1.32
CA SER A 288 -3.82 -23.56 2.57
C SER A 288 -4.90 -22.48 2.68
N HIS A 289 -4.77 -21.40 1.91
CA HIS A 289 -5.75 -20.33 1.85
C HIS A 289 -6.95 -20.76 0.99
N PRO A 290 -8.21 -20.68 1.48
CA PRO A 290 -9.38 -21.14 0.72
C PRO A 290 -9.54 -20.43 -0.63
N ASN A 291 -9.03 -19.20 -0.74
CA ASN A 291 -9.19 -18.33 -1.91
C ASN A 291 -7.89 -18.15 -2.70
N PHE A 292 -7.03 -19.18 -2.71
CA PHE A 292 -5.78 -19.15 -3.46
C PHE A 292 -6.00 -18.89 -4.97
N GLU A 293 -7.15 -19.29 -5.53
CA GLU A 293 -7.52 -18.99 -6.92
C GLU A 293 -7.69 -17.49 -7.19
N ASP A 294 -8.34 -16.76 -6.26
CA ASP A 294 -8.48 -15.30 -6.36
C ASP A 294 -7.12 -14.59 -6.22
N HIS A 295 -6.22 -15.15 -5.39
CA HIS A 295 -4.84 -14.66 -5.28
C HIS A 295 -4.06 -14.86 -6.58
N ILE A 296 -4.18 -16.04 -7.21
CA ILE A 296 -3.57 -16.32 -8.53
C ILE A 296 -4.11 -15.33 -9.57
N ALA A 297 -5.43 -15.15 -9.63
CA ALA A 297 -6.07 -14.23 -10.56
C ALA A 297 -5.60 -12.78 -10.36
N SER A 298 -5.47 -12.34 -9.09
CA SER A 298 -4.96 -11.01 -8.75
C SER A 298 -3.52 -10.82 -9.19
N VAL A 299 -2.64 -11.82 -8.95
CA VAL A 299 -1.25 -11.79 -9.41
C VAL A 299 -1.19 -11.74 -10.93
N HIS A 300 -1.96 -12.56 -11.64
CA HIS A 300 -2.00 -12.55 -13.11
C HIS A 300 -2.47 -11.22 -13.66
N GLN A 301 -3.51 -10.61 -13.06
CA GLN A 301 -3.96 -9.28 -13.47
C GLN A 301 -2.84 -8.24 -13.31
N THR A 302 -2.16 -8.22 -12.17
CA THR A 302 -1.05 -7.28 -11.97
C THR A 302 0.12 -7.58 -12.92
N LEU A 303 0.44 -8.85 -13.18
CA LEU A 303 1.46 -9.24 -14.16
C LEU A 303 1.11 -8.79 -15.59
N ASP A 304 -0.18 -8.80 -15.96
CA ASP A 304 -0.68 -8.29 -17.23
C ASP A 304 -0.50 -6.76 -17.34
N GLU A 305 -0.81 -6.01 -16.28
CA GLU A 305 -0.67 -4.55 -16.24
C GLU A 305 0.79 -4.08 -16.36
N ILE A 306 1.74 -4.89 -15.88
CA ILE A 306 3.17 -4.55 -15.86
C ILE A 306 3.94 -5.10 -17.09
N GLY A 307 3.27 -5.83 -17.97
CA GLY A 307 3.87 -6.40 -19.19
C GLY A 307 4.74 -7.64 -18.97
N GLY A 308 4.40 -8.48 -17.98
CA GLY A 308 5.07 -9.76 -17.69
C GLY A 308 4.45 -10.98 -18.38
N LYS A 309 3.41 -10.79 -19.19
CA LYS A 309 2.52 -11.84 -19.73
C LYS A 309 3.23 -12.91 -20.58
N ASP A 310 4.28 -12.52 -21.31
CA ASP A 310 4.95 -13.41 -22.27
C ASP A 310 6.08 -14.25 -21.63
N LYS A 311 6.28 -14.14 -20.32
CA LYS A 311 7.36 -14.83 -19.62
C LYS A 311 6.99 -16.27 -19.29
N PRO A 312 7.92 -17.23 -19.44
CA PRO A 312 7.75 -18.56 -18.88
C PRO A 312 7.47 -18.46 -17.39
N MET A 313 6.40 -19.13 -16.93
CA MET A 313 5.99 -19.15 -15.53
C MET A 313 5.87 -20.59 -15.06
N LEU A 314 6.43 -20.86 -13.88
CA LEU A 314 6.26 -22.10 -13.14
C LEU A 314 5.53 -21.79 -11.83
N MET A 315 4.40 -22.45 -11.59
CA MET A 315 3.59 -22.34 -10.37
C MET A 315 3.77 -23.58 -9.51
#